data_AF-A0A350C4C7-F1
#
_entry.id   AF-A0A350C4C7-F1
#
_cell.length_a   1.000
_cell.length_b   1.000
_cell.length_c   1.000
_cell.angle_alpha   90.00
_cell.angle_beta   90.00
_cell.angle_gamma   90.00
#
_symmetry.space_group_name_H-M   'P 1'
#
loop_
_entity.id
_entity.type
_entity.pdbx_description
1 polymer ?
#
loop_
_entity_poly.entity_id
_entity_poly.type
_entity_poly.pdbx_seq_one_letter_code
_entity_poly.pdbx_strand_id
1 'polypeptide(L)'
;MTFTIAFTLMGMSLLWYSFQHYATKKAGVKNDGVWFSSLASRGVIGWILGIVLTGFYVLLYWFPEVLGMGKAGAANTGIISLFDPLSNVFHGKPASQWFMYGTMYTFAIFFFGIKFIYKYRHNRYQVIRTLSVMFFQLFLAYLIPEILSGLNGGFEGNWFDMDLKNQWPLDYDFAQQWHIDNMLSAGNIGWFFFIWSLLLVFVVSPYLTYKYGKRWYCSWVCGCGGLAETAGDPWRHLSDKSINAWKIERWMIHAVLLFSFVMTIAVVYSYLGKDPSKYSLTQTGFTWIIIGLLLALAAAYAFLQKKNADGNKNKIYLASGS
;
A
#
# COMPACT_ATOMS: atom_id res chain seq x y z
N MET A 1 31.17 -0.69 4.67
CA MET A 1 31.67 0.67 4.38
C MET A 1 31.00 1.29 3.15
N THR A 2 30.90 0.58 2.02
CA THR A 2 30.30 1.08 0.77
C THR A 2 28.84 1.53 0.90
N PHE A 3 27.99 0.76 1.59
CA PHE A 3 26.59 1.11 1.84
C PHE A 3 26.42 2.47 2.50
N THR A 4 27.06 2.65 3.66
CA THR A 4 26.95 3.86 4.48
C THR A 4 27.40 5.09 3.70
N ILE A 5 28.51 4.99 2.95
CA ILE A 5 29.01 6.09 2.13
C ILE A 5 28.03 6.44 1.02
N ALA A 6 27.55 5.44 0.27
CA ALA A 6 26.61 5.68 -0.83
C ALA A 6 25.30 6.35 -0.34
N PHE A 7 24.68 5.79 0.70
CA PHE A 7 23.41 6.30 1.23
C PHE A 7 23.54 7.67 1.91
N THR A 8 24.66 7.93 2.60
CA THR A 8 24.93 9.26 3.18
C THR A 8 25.14 10.31 2.10
N LEU A 9 25.91 10.01 1.05
CA LEU A 9 26.09 10.93 -0.09
C LEU A 9 24.78 11.16 -0.86
N MET A 10 23.98 10.12 -1.10
CA MET A 10 22.66 10.25 -1.72
C MET A 10 21.73 11.10 -0.85
N GLY A 11 21.71 10.87 0.46
CA GLY A 11 20.89 11.63 1.39
C GLY A 11 21.31 13.10 1.45
N MET A 12 22.60 13.37 1.60
CA MET A 12 23.15 14.72 1.63
C MET A 12 22.91 15.47 0.32
N SER A 13 23.09 14.81 -0.83
CA SER A 13 22.83 15.43 -2.14
C SER A 13 21.35 15.78 -2.33
N LEU A 14 20.43 14.92 -1.92
CA LEU A 14 18.98 15.19 -1.95
C LEU A 14 18.60 16.35 -1.03
N LEU A 15 19.15 16.39 0.19
CA LEU A 15 18.94 17.49 1.12
C LEU A 15 19.49 18.80 0.55
N TRP A 16 20.74 18.79 0.09
CA TRP A 16 21.40 19.96 -0.49
C TRP A 16 20.62 20.50 -1.69
N TYR A 17 20.23 19.63 -2.62
CA TYR A 17 19.36 19.99 -3.74
C TYR A 17 18.05 20.61 -3.28
N SER A 18 17.41 20.03 -2.27
CA SER A 18 16.14 20.52 -1.73
C SER A 18 16.27 21.90 -1.09
N PHE A 19 17.33 22.13 -0.32
CA PHE A 19 17.60 23.43 0.28
C PHE A 19 17.90 24.47 -0.80
N GLN A 20 18.84 24.20 -1.71
CA GLN A 20 19.19 25.14 -2.78
C GLN A 20 17.99 25.53 -3.65
N HIS A 21 17.11 24.57 -3.96
CA HIS A 21 15.99 24.81 -4.86
C HIS A 21 14.85 25.64 -4.22
N TYR A 22 14.68 25.60 -2.90
CA TYR A 22 13.52 26.21 -2.21
C TYR A 22 13.87 27.25 -1.14
N ALA A 23 15.14 27.39 -0.74
CA ALA A 23 15.56 28.32 0.32
C ALA A 23 15.40 29.79 -0.09
N THR A 24 15.82 30.13 -1.32
CA THR A 24 15.71 31.49 -1.86
C THR A 24 14.31 31.81 -2.40
N LYS A 25 13.43 30.80 -2.49
CA LYS A 25 12.06 30.97 -2.98
C LYS A 25 11.09 31.28 -1.84
N LYS A 26 10.15 32.20 -2.08
CA LYS A 26 9.01 32.44 -1.19
C LYS A 26 8.19 31.16 -1.04
N ALA A 27 7.70 30.91 0.18
CA ALA A 27 6.86 29.76 0.47
C ALA A 27 5.56 29.82 -0.35
N GLY A 28 5.18 28.72 -0.98
CA GLY A 28 3.98 28.63 -1.83
C GLY A 28 4.02 27.41 -2.75
N VAL A 29 2.98 27.23 -3.57
CA VAL A 29 2.95 26.17 -4.59
C VAL A 29 3.87 26.57 -5.74
N LYS A 30 4.99 25.86 -5.90
CA LYS A 30 6.02 26.12 -6.91
C LYS A 30 6.10 24.97 -7.89
N ASN A 31 5.39 25.09 -9.01
CA ASN A 31 5.38 24.14 -10.13
C ASN A 31 5.79 24.86 -11.43
N ASP A 32 6.83 25.68 -11.33
CA ASP A 32 7.28 26.53 -12.43
C ASP A 32 7.98 25.68 -13.51
N GLY A 33 7.58 25.84 -14.77
CA GLY A 33 8.25 25.20 -15.92
C GLY A 33 8.07 23.68 -16.04
N VAL A 34 7.17 23.04 -15.27
CA VAL A 34 6.99 21.57 -15.29
C VAL A 34 6.62 21.01 -16.66
N TRP A 35 5.91 21.78 -17.49
CA TRP A 35 5.53 21.40 -18.86
C TRP A 35 6.69 21.41 -19.86
N PHE A 36 7.78 22.11 -19.55
CA PHE A 36 8.94 22.22 -20.43
C PHE A 36 10.10 21.30 -20.01
N SER A 37 9.98 20.63 -18.86
CA SER A 37 11.01 19.75 -18.35
C SER A 37 10.91 18.35 -18.95
N SER A 38 11.93 17.90 -19.69
CA SER A 38 11.99 16.54 -20.27
C SER A 38 11.74 15.41 -19.25
N LEU A 39 12.07 15.63 -17.98
CA LEU A 39 11.79 14.70 -16.88
C LEU A 39 10.30 14.69 -16.49
N ALA A 40 9.66 15.86 -16.41
CA ALA A 40 8.31 16.00 -15.89
C ALA A 40 7.21 16.01 -16.98
N SER A 41 7.53 16.28 -18.26
CA SER A 41 6.56 16.56 -19.33
C SER A 41 6.44 15.46 -20.40
N ARG A 42 6.35 14.18 -20.01
CA ARG A 42 6.32 13.03 -20.95
C ARG A 42 7.47 13.04 -21.98
N GLY A 43 8.58 13.69 -21.66
CA GLY A 43 9.79 13.73 -22.48
C GLY A 43 10.59 12.44 -22.42
N VAL A 44 11.68 12.39 -23.19
CA VAL A 44 12.53 11.19 -23.32
C VAL A 44 13.06 10.73 -21.96
N ILE A 45 13.49 11.66 -21.10
CA ILE A 45 14.02 11.31 -19.77
C ILE A 45 12.91 10.72 -18.89
N GLY A 46 11.69 11.27 -18.95
CA GLY A 46 10.54 10.72 -18.23
C GLY A 46 10.20 9.30 -18.66
N TRP A 47 10.24 9.00 -19.97
CA TRP A 47 10.03 7.65 -20.49
C TRP A 47 11.13 6.67 -20.09
N ILE A 48 12.39 7.07 -20.18
CA ILE A 48 13.52 6.25 -19.71
C ILE A 48 13.35 5.91 -18.23
N LEU A 49 13.02 6.91 -17.40
CA LEU A 49 12.76 6.69 -15.98
C LEU A 49 11.60 5.70 -15.75
N GLY A 50 10.49 5.85 -16.48
CA GLY A 50 9.35 4.94 -16.39
C GLY A 50 9.71 3.50 -16.79
N ILE A 51 10.46 3.32 -17.87
CA ILE A 51 10.94 2.00 -18.33
C ILE A 51 11.89 1.39 -17.30
N VAL A 52 12.84 2.15 -16.77
CA VAL A 52 13.80 1.68 -15.76
C VAL A 52 13.08 1.26 -14.47
N LEU A 53 12.13 2.07 -13.96
CA LEU A 53 11.38 1.73 -12.75
C LEU A 53 10.49 0.49 -12.97
N THR A 54 9.84 0.38 -14.12
CA THR A 54 9.02 -0.79 -14.46
C THR A 54 9.90 -2.03 -14.61
N GLY A 55 11.01 -1.94 -15.34
CA GLY A 55 11.98 -3.02 -15.50
C GLY A 55 12.58 -3.46 -14.18
N PHE A 56 12.92 -2.52 -13.28
CA PHE A 56 13.35 -2.85 -11.94
C PHE A 56 12.29 -3.65 -11.17
N TYR A 57 11.01 -3.28 -11.27
CA TYR A 57 9.92 -4.02 -10.61
C TYR A 57 9.72 -5.42 -11.21
N VAL A 58 9.87 -5.56 -12.54
CA VAL A 58 9.85 -6.87 -13.21
C VAL A 58 10.99 -7.75 -12.69
N LEU A 59 12.21 -7.22 -12.60
CA LEU A 59 13.36 -7.96 -12.06
C LEU A 59 13.15 -8.29 -10.58
N LEU A 60 12.59 -7.38 -9.79
CA LEU A 60 12.31 -7.59 -8.37
C LEU A 60 11.35 -8.76 -8.13
N TYR A 61 10.29 -8.90 -8.94
CA TYR A 61 9.30 -9.96 -8.73
C TYR A 61 9.70 -11.29 -9.36
N TRP A 62 10.25 -11.28 -10.59
CA TRP A 62 10.46 -12.50 -11.36
C TRP A 62 11.92 -12.94 -11.46
N PHE A 63 12.89 -12.02 -11.33
CA PHE A 63 14.31 -12.33 -11.54
C PHE A 63 15.23 -11.70 -10.46
N PRO A 64 15.01 -11.99 -9.15
CA PRO A 64 15.85 -11.51 -8.04
C PRO A 64 17.36 -11.66 -8.26
N GLU A 65 17.73 -12.75 -8.93
CA GLU A 65 19.11 -13.16 -9.16
C GLU A 65 19.87 -12.15 -10.02
N VAL A 66 19.17 -11.49 -10.95
CA VAL A 66 19.75 -10.44 -11.79
C VAL A 66 20.08 -9.19 -10.96
N LEU A 67 19.32 -8.95 -9.88
CA LEU A 67 19.62 -7.90 -8.89
C LEU A 67 20.73 -8.32 -7.91
N GLY A 68 21.12 -9.59 -7.95
CA GLY A 68 22.21 -10.17 -7.17
C GLY A 68 21.78 -11.00 -5.97
N MET A 69 20.55 -11.53 -5.95
CA MET A 69 20.12 -12.44 -4.88
C MET A 69 20.87 -13.78 -4.99
N GLY A 70 21.51 -14.20 -3.91
CA GLY A 70 22.19 -15.49 -3.84
C GLY A 70 21.22 -16.67 -3.85
N LYS A 71 21.52 -17.72 -4.63
CA LYS A 71 20.78 -19.00 -4.64
C LYS A 71 21.43 -20.03 -3.73
N ALA A 72 20.62 -20.85 -3.06
CA ALA A 72 21.06 -22.04 -2.33
C ALA A 72 22.22 -21.78 -1.32
N GLY A 73 22.17 -20.65 -0.61
CA GLY A 73 23.18 -20.28 0.38
C GLY A 73 24.43 -19.59 -0.20
N ALA A 74 24.47 -19.30 -1.50
CA ALA A 74 25.49 -18.43 -2.08
C ALA A 74 25.36 -17.00 -1.52
N ALA A 75 26.50 -16.31 -1.43
CA ALA A 75 26.52 -14.91 -1.02
C ALA A 75 25.78 -14.02 -2.03
N ASN A 76 25.10 -12.99 -1.53
CA ASN A 76 24.51 -11.98 -2.39
C ASN A 76 25.59 -11.23 -3.17
N THR A 77 25.23 -10.77 -4.35
CA THR A 77 26.06 -9.96 -5.24
C THR A 77 25.28 -8.72 -5.70
N GLY A 78 25.83 -7.94 -6.63
CA GLY A 78 25.11 -6.86 -7.28
C GLY A 78 24.62 -5.77 -6.34
N ILE A 79 23.36 -5.36 -6.51
CA ILE A 79 22.73 -4.28 -5.74
C ILE A 79 22.31 -4.79 -4.35
N ILE A 80 21.84 -6.04 -4.26
CA ILE A 80 21.34 -6.61 -3.00
C ILE A 80 22.47 -6.73 -1.97
N SER A 81 23.68 -7.10 -2.38
CA SER A 81 24.82 -7.22 -1.45
C SER A 81 25.21 -5.90 -0.76
N LEU A 82 24.86 -4.75 -1.35
CA LEU A 82 25.05 -3.45 -0.70
C LEU A 82 24.22 -3.35 0.58
N PHE A 83 23.10 -4.04 0.69
CA PHE A 83 22.19 -3.99 1.84
C PHE A 83 22.51 -5.05 2.89
N ASP A 84 23.39 -6.02 2.60
CA ASP A 84 23.76 -7.08 3.54
C ASP A 84 24.27 -6.56 4.88
N PRO A 85 25.15 -5.53 4.97
CA PRO A 85 25.61 -5.03 6.26
C PRO A 85 24.46 -4.47 7.11
N LEU A 86 23.49 -3.82 6.48
CA LEU A 86 22.33 -3.26 7.17
C LEU A 86 21.37 -4.37 7.61
N SER A 87 21.08 -5.32 6.71
CA SER A 87 20.23 -6.48 7.02
C SER A 87 20.81 -7.32 8.14
N ASN A 88 22.13 -7.54 8.16
CA ASN A 88 22.76 -8.29 9.24
C ASN A 88 22.63 -7.59 10.61
N VAL A 89 22.55 -6.26 10.65
CA VAL A 89 22.33 -5.50 11.90
C VAL A 89 20.88 -5.63 12.39
N PHE A 90 19.89 -5.60 11.49
CA PHE A 90 18.48 -5.70 11.87
C PHE A 90 18.00 -7.16 12.06
N HIS A 91 18.44 -8.08 11.21
CA HIS A 91 17.92 -9.44 11.09
C HIS A 91 18.92 -10.54 11.45
N GLY A 92 20.23 -10.24 11.48
CA GLY A 92 21.27 -11.27 11.58
C GLY A 92 21.37 -12.17 10.34
N LYS A 93 20.80 -11.77 9.19
CA LYS A 93 20.78 -12.54 7.94
C LYS A 93 21.11 -11.64 6.72
N PRO A 94 21.62 -12.22 5.62
CA PRO A 94 21.80 -11.50 4.35
C PRO A 94 20.52 -10.84 3.85
N ALA A 95 20.64 -9.74 3.10
CA ALA A 95 19.51 -8.98 2.63
C ALA A 95 18.67 -9.79 1.63
N SER A 96 17.35 -9.74 1.76
CA SER A 96 16.44 -10.20 0.73
C SER A 96 16.17 -9.07 -0.28
N GLN A 97 15.60 -9.44 -1.44
CA GLN A 97 15.10 -8.45 -2.40
C GLN A 97 14.08 -7.49 -1.77
N TRP A 98 13.25 -7.99 -0.84
CA TRP A 98 12.22 -7.21 -0.16
C TRP A 98 12.82 -6.25 0.87
N PHE A 99 13.86 -6.67 1.60
CA PHE A 99 14.61 -5.80 2.49
C PHE A 99 15.29 -4.65 1.72
N MET A 100 15.94 -4.97 0.60
CA MET A 100 16.54 -3.98 -0.30
C MET A 100 15.48 -2.99 -0.79
N TYR A 101 14.35 -3.49 -1.30
CA TYR A 101 13.26 -2.67 -1.77
C TYR A 101 12.68 -1.79 -0.65
N GLY A 102 12.36 -2.37 0.51
CA GLY A 102 11.81 -1.67 1.68
C GLY A 102 12.75 -0.58 2.20
N THR A 103 14.07 -0.84 2.20
CA THR A 103 15.09 0.15 2.56
C THR A 103 15.10 1.31 1.57
N MET A 104 15.18 1.03 0.26
CA MET A 104 15.17 2.05 -0.79
C MET A 104 13.88 2.88 -0.77
N TYR A 105 12.76 2.21 -0.52
CA TYR A 105 11.44 2.80 -0.46
C TYR A 105 11.29 3.75 0.73
N THR A 106 11.71 3.31 1.92
CA THR A 106 11.72 4.12 3.14
C THR A 106 12.69 5.29 3.01
N PHE A 107 13.86 5.07 2.42
CA PHE A 107 14.83 6.14 2.11
C PHE A 107 14.21 7.19 1.18
N ALA A 108 13.57 6.77 0.09
CA ALA A 108 12.91 7.68 -0.85
C ALA A 108 11.82 8.51 -0.15
N ILE A 109 10.90 7.86 0.58
CA ILE A 109 9.84 8.57 1.31
C ILE A 109 10.42 9.55 2.34
N PHE A 110 11.50 9.19 3.02
CA PHE A 110 12.11 10.06 4.02
C PHE A 110 12.70 11.33 3.39
N PHE A 111 13.58 11.19 2.41
CA PHE A 111 14.27 12.35 1.81
C PHE A 111 13.36 13.17 0.88
N PHE A 112 12.52 12.53 0.06
CA PHE A 112 11.52 13.25 -0.73
C PHE A 112 10.41 13.84 0.15
N GLY A 113 10.11 13.24 1.30
CA GLY A 113 9.25 13.79 2.33
C GLY A 113 9.80 15.09 2.92
N ILE A 114 11.09 15.12 3.28
CA ILE A 114 11.75 16.37 3.73
C ILE A 114 11.68 17.45 2.66
N LYS A 115 12.00 17.11 1.40
CA LYS A 115 11.88 18.02 0.26
C LYS A 115 10.46 18.59 0.14
N PHE A 116 9.45 17.73 0.26
CA PHE A 116 8.05 18.11 0.14
C PHE A 116 7.61 19.02 1.30
N ILE A 117 7.99 18.70 2.54
CA ILE A 117 7.76 19.54 3.72
C ILE A 117 8.37 20.92 3.52
N TYR A 118 9.60 20.99 3.00
CA TYR A 118 10.29 22.26 2.78
C TYR A 118 9.62 23.10 1.68
N LYS A 119 9.16 22.46 0.60
CA LYS A 119 8.38 23.10 -0.48
C LYS A 119 7.03 23.64 0.04
N TYR A 120 6.30 22.84 0.82
CA TYR A 120 4.96 23.15 1.32
C TYR A 120 4.94 23.70 2.75
N ARG A 121 6.05 24.27 3.23
CA ARG A 121 6.22 24.77 4.62
C ARG A 121 5.16 25.79 5.08
N HIS A 122 4.49 26.45 4.15
CA HIS A 122 3.39 27.39 4.43
C HIS A 122 2.08 26.69 4.84
N ASN A 123 1.90 25.40 4.52
CA ASN A 123 0.66 24.68 4.72
C ASN A 123 0.82 23.58 5.79
N ARG A 124 0.30 23.87 6.99
CA ARG A 124 0.33 22.93 8.14
C ARG A 124 -0.27 21.57 7.81
N TYR A 125 -1.34 21.52 7.03
CA TYR A 125 -1.98 20.26 6.63
C TYR A 125 -1.01 19.37 5.85
N GLN A 126 -0.28 19.95 4.89
CA GLN A 126 0.67 19.20 4.06
C GLN A 126 1.86 18.69 4.87
N VAL A 127 2.35 19.50 5.81
CA VAL A 127 3.44 19.12 6.70
C VAL A 127 3.04 17.94 7.59
N ILE A 128 1.91 18.05 8.31
CA ILE A 128 1.45 17.00 9.24
C ILE A 128 1.15 15.71 8.47
N ARG A 129 0.51 15.82 7.30
CA ARG A 129 0.22 14.66 6.44
C ARG A 129 1.51 13.93 6.02
N THR A 130 2.52 14.68 5.60
CA THR A 130 3.80 14.09 5.15
C THR A 130 4.55 13.45 6.31
N LEU A 131 4.56 14.11 7.48
CA LEU A 131 5.14 13.54 8.70
C LEU A 131 4.44 12.25 9.13
N SER A 132 3.11 12.20 9.02
CA SER A 132 2.33 10.99 9.27
C SER A 132 2.79 9.84 8.37
N VAL A 133 2.81 10.05 7.05
CA VAL A 133 3.19 8.96 6.13
C VAL A 133 4.65 8.54 6.32
N MET A 134 5.57 9.49 6.57
CA MET A 134 6.96 9.17 6.91
C MET A 134 7.07 8.32 8.18
N PHE A 135 6.27 8.63 9.21
CA PHE A 135 6.21 7.85 10.45
C PHE A 135 5.69 6.44 10.19
N PHE A 136 4.55 6.30 9.52
CA PHE A 136 3.97 4.97 9.23
C PHE A 136 4.90 4.12 8.37
N GLN A 137 5.54 4.70 7.35
CA GLN A 137 6.51 4.00 6.53
C GLN A 137 7.74 3.57 7.33
N LEU A 138 8.35 4.48 8.09
CA LEU A 138 9.58 4.18 8.82
C LEU A 138 9.34 3.19 9.95
N PHE A 139 8.28 3.37 10.74
CA PHE A 139 8.06 2.58 11.95
C PHE A 139 7.21 1.34 11.70
N LEU A 140 6.00 1.48 11.13
CA LEU A 140 5.08 0.35 11.01
C LEU A 140 5.37 -0.54 9.80
N ALA A 141 5.88 0.02 8.70
CA ALA A 141 6.12 -0.72 7.47
C ALA A 141 7.55 -1.27 7.36
N TYR A 142 8.53 -0.64 8.03
CA TYR A 142 9.94 -0.99 7.91
C TYR A 142 10.52 -1.40 9.27
N LEU A 143 10.70 -0.48 10.22
CA LEU A 143 11.46 -0.79 11.45
C LEU A 143 10.84 -1.91 12.29
N ILE A 144 9.52 -1.90 12.53
CA ILE A 144 8.86 -2.93 13.35
C ILE A 144 8.88 -4.30 12.67
N PRO A 145 8.42 -4.47 11.41
CA PRO A 145 8.47 -5.75 10.72
C PRO A 145 9.90 -6.33 10.66
N GLU A 146 10.87 -5.49 10.35
CA GLU A 146 12.26 -5.91 10.17
C GLU A 146 12.89 -6.32 11.52
N ILE A 147 12.73 -5.52 12.58
CA ILE A 147 13.20 -5.92 13.93
C ILE A 147 12.49 -7.18 14.42
N LEU A 148 11.17 -7.31 14.20
CA LEU A 148 10.42 -8.50 14.59
C LEU A 148 10.91 -9.75 13.85
N SER A 149 11.21 -9.63 12.56
CA SER A 149 11.80 -10.70 11.76
C SER A 149 13.19 -11.10 12.26
N GLY A 150 13.97 -10.17 12.81
CA GLY A 150 15.29 -10.43 13.38
C GLY A 150 15.28 -11.06 14.77
N LEU A 151 14.38 -10.59 15.65
CA LEU A 151 14.29 -11.07 17.04
C LEU A 151 13.67 -12.46 17.15
N ASN A 152 12.71 -12.78 16.28
CA ASN A 152 12.04 -14.06 16.26
C ASN A 152 12.59 -14.93 15.12
N GLY A 153 13.80 -15.46 15.29
CA GLY A 153 14.37 -16.47 14.39
C GLY A 153 13.47 -17.70 14.11
N GLY A 154 12.36 -17.86 14.84
CA GLY A 154 11.33 -18.88 14.67
C GLY A 154 10.36 -18.72 13.49
N PHE A 155 10.51 -17.72 12.62
CA PHE A 155 9.79 -17.64 11.33
C PHE A 155 10.54 -18.30 10.18
N GLU A 156 11.65 -19.02 10.44
CA GLU A 156 12.35 -19.82 9.43
C GLU A 156 11.42 -20.90 8.86
N GLY A 157 10.71 -20.55 7.78
CA GLY A 157 9.74 -21.40 7.09
C GLY A 157 8.35 -20.78 6.92
N ASN A 158 7.97 -19.83 7.78
CA ASN A 158 6.63 -19.24 7.83
C ASN A 158 6.70 -17.73 7.56
N TRP A 159 6.82 -17.35 6.28
CA TRP A 159 6.74 -15.95 5.89
C TRP A 159 5.28 -15.49 5.89
N PHE A 160 4.98 -14.32 6.46
CA PHE A 160 3.73 -13.59 6.30
C PHE A 160 3.98 -12.09 6.54
N ASP A 161 3.09 -11.24 6.03
CA ASP A 161 3.26 -9.79 6.13
C ASP A 161 3.03 -9.31 7.56
N MET A 162 4.10 -8.83 8.20
CA MET A 162 4.08 -8.22 9.53
C MET A 162 3.79 -6.72 9.50
N ASP A 163 3.40 -6.20 8.32
CA ASP A 163 3.07 -4.81 8.15
C ASP A 163 1.69 -4.50 8.76
N LEU A 164 1.71 -3.82 9.91
CA LEU A 164 0.52 -3.46 10.68
C LEU A 164 -0.44 -2.50 9.98
N LYS A 165 -0.11 -1.95 8.82
CA LYS A 165 -1.05 -1.16 8.01
C LYS A 165 -1.60 -1.92 6.81
N ASN A 166 -1.14 -3.14 6.50
CA ASN A 166 -1.70 -3.91 5.40
C ASN A 166 -3.12 -4.37 5.73
N GLN A 167 -4.00 -4.32 4.74
CA GLN A 167 -5.40 -4.68 4.89
C GLN A 167 -5.97 -5.20 3.58
N TRP A 168 -6.90 -6.14 3.67
CA TRP A 168 -7.74 -6.54 2.55
C TRP A 168 -8.65 -5.38 2.10
N PRO A 169 -8.91 -5.16 0.80
CA PRO A 169 -8.48 -5.93 -0.37
C PRO A 169 -7.15 -5.50 -1.00
N LEU A 170 -6.43 -4.56 -0.39
CA LEU A 170 -5.19 -4.02 -0.96
C LEU A 170 -4.08 -5.09 -0.96
N ASP A 171 -4.05 -5.88 0.10
CA ASP A 171 -3.23 -7.07 0.22
C ASP A 171 -4.07 -8.30 -0.16
N TYR A 172 -3.71 -8.95 -1.26
CA TYR A 172 -4.39 -10.12 -1.78
C TYR A 172 -3.83 -11.44 -1.22
N ASP A 173 -2.66 -11.39 -0.58
CA ASP A 173 -2.02 -12.56 0.04
C ASP A 173 -2.73 -12.92 1.36
N PHE A 174 -3.42 -11.96 2.00
CA PHE A 174 -4.18 -12.16 3.24
C PHE A 174 -5.13 -13.37 3.23
N ALA A 175 -5.81 -13.61 2.09
CA ALA A 175 -6.78 -14.70 1.97
C ALA A 175 -6.15 -16.02 1.51
N GLN A 176 -4.85 -16.03 1.17
CA GLN A 176 -4.18 -17.20 0.62
C GLN A 176 -3.85 -18.21 1.71
N GLN A 177 -3.92 -19.49 1.33
CA GLN A 177 -3.71 -20.61 2.24
C GLN A 177 -2.36 -20.52 2.96
N TRP A 178 -1.27 -20.36 2.22
CA TRP A 178 0.08 -20.34 2.82
C TRP A 178 0.23 -19.19 3.81
N HIS A 179 -0.38 -18.04 3.55
CA HIS A 179 -0.28 -16.87 4.41
C HIS A 179 -1.02 -17.10 5.73
N ILE A 180 -2.25 -17.59 5.66
CA ILE A 180 -3.05 -17.93 6.85
C ILE A 180 -2.37 -19.05 7.65
N ASP A 181 -1.94 -20.12 6.99
CA ASP A 181 -1.29 -21.26 7.66
C ASP A 181 0.02 -20.81 8.34
N ASN A 182 0.79 -19.90 7.71
CA ASN A 182 2.00 -19.33 8.30
C ASN A 182 1.71 -18.41 9.50
N MET A 183 0.65 -17.61 9.45
CA MET A 183 0.20 -16.81 10.60
C MET A 183 -0.28 -17.68 11.76
N LEU A 184 -1.10 -18.70 11.49
CA LEU A 184 -1.67 -19.55 12.55
C LEU A 184 -0.61 -20.47 13.18
N SER A 185 0.38 -20.92 12.40
CA SER A 185 1.47 -21.77 12.89
C SER A 185 2.56 -20.99 13.65
N ALA A 186 2.61 -19.67 13.51
CA ALA A 186 3.56 -18.81 14.21
C ALA A 186 3.21 -18.53 15.69
N GLY A 187 2.23 -19.23 16.27
CA GLY A 187 1.83 -19.08 17.67
C GLY A 187 1.21 -17.71 17.98
N ASN A 188 1.39 -17.21 19.20
CA ASN A 188 0.67 -16.03 19.70
C ASN A 188 0.87 -14.77 18.85
N ILE A 189 2.06 -14.58 18.27
CA ILE A 189 2.36 -13.40 17.46
C ILE A 189 1.63 -13.44 16.12
N GLY A 190 1.58 -14.61 15.46
CA GLY A 190 0.86 -14.74 14.21
C GLY A 190 -0.66 -14.67 14.40
N TRP A 191 -1.19 -15.20 15.52
CA TRP A 191 -2.58 -14.95 15.93
C TRP A 191 -2.88 -13.47 16.17
N PHE A 192 -1.95 -12.72 16.78
CA PHE A 192 -2.09 -11.28 16.94
C PHE A 192 -2.22 -10.58 15.58
N PHE A 193 -1.34 -10.87 14.62
CA PHE A 193 -1.42 -10.27 13.28
C PHE A 193 -2.70 -10.68 12.54
N PHE A 194 -3.14 -11.94 12.66
CA PHE A 194 -4.37 -12.40 12.03
C PHE A 194 -5.59 -11.65 12.56
N ILE A 195 -5.73 -11.54 13.89
CA ILE A 195 -6.81 -10.80 14.53
C ILE A 195 -6.72 -9.31 14.21
N TRP A 196 -5.51 -8.74 14.23
CA TRP A 196 -5.28 -7.34 13.90
C TRP A 196 -5.73 -7.01 12.47
N SER A 197 -5.39 -7.85 11.49
CA SER A 197 -5.83 -7.68 10.11
C SER A 197 -7.35 -7.73 9.96
N LEU A 198 -8.04 -8.62 10.67
CA LEU A 198 -9.51 -8.65 10.69
C LEU A 198 -10.09 -7.39 11.35
N LEU A 199 -9.51 -6.95 12.47
CA LEU A 199 -9.91 -5.70 13.13
C LEU A 199 -9.69 -4.49 12.23
N LEU A 200 -8.60 -4.45 11.47
CA LEU A 200 -8.33 -3.38 10.51
C LEU A 200 -9.41 -3.30 9.44
N VAL A 201 -9.77 -4.42 8.84
CA VAL A 201 -10.75 -4.48 7.74
C VAL A 201 -12.17 -4.17 8.22
N PHE A 202 -12.60 -4.77 9.33
CA PHE A 202 -14.00 -4.71 9.76
C PHE A 202 -14.31 -3.60 10.77
N VAL A 203 -13.33 -3.09 11.50
CA VAL A 203 -13.55 -2.13 12.59
C VAL A 203 -12.80 -0.82 12.32
N VAL A 204 -11.48 -0.87 12.24
CA VAL A 204 -10.64 0.35 12.17
C VAL A 204 -10.87 1.10 10.87
N SER A 205 -10.83 0.42 9.73
CA SER A 205 -10.96 1.06 8.41
C SER A 205 -12.35 1.67 8.20
N PRO A 206 -13.47 0.99 8.52
CA PRO A 206 -14.80 1.62 8.50
C PRO A 206 -14.92 2.80 9.47
N TYR A 207 -14.40 2.67 10.70
CA TYR A 207 -14.43 3.75 11.69
C TYR A 207 -13.66 4.99 11.23
N LEU A 208 -12.42 4.83 10.77
CA LEU A 208 -11.59 5.92 10.28
C LEU A 208 -12.14 6.50 8.97
N THR A 209 -12.72 5.68 8.11
CA THR A 209 -13.39 6.14 6.88
C THR A 209 -14.63 6.97 7.21
N TYR A 210 -15.40 6.60 8.23
CA TYR A 210 -16.54 7.39 8.69
C TYR A 210 -16.10 8.75 9.25
N LYS A 211 -15.04 8.77 10.06
CA LYS A 211 -14.60 10.00 10.75
C LYS A 211 -13.76 10.94 9.89
N TYR A 212 -12.86 10.40 9.08
CA TYR A 212 -11.86 11.16 8.31
C TYR A 212 -12.05 11.07 6.79
N GLY A 213 -13.04 10.31 6.33
CA GLY A 213 -13.35 10.12 4.93
C GLY A 213 -12.44 9.12 4.21
N LYS A 214 -12.75 8.84 2.95
CA LYS A 214 -12.15 7.77 2.13
C LYS A 214 -10.64 7.89 1.85
N ARG A 215 -10.02 9.04 2.16
CA ARG A 215 -8.61 9.31 1.85
C ARG A 215 -7.67 9.10 3.03
N TRP A 216 -8.18 8.74 4.21
CA TRP A 216 -7.36 8.57 5.42
C TRP A 216 -6.18 7.62 5.16
N TYR A 217 -6.42 6.46 4.56
CA TYR A 217 -5.38 5.46 4.34
C TYR A 217 -4.33 5.93 3.32
N CYS A 218 -4.77 6.19 2.08
CA CYS A 218 -3.87 6.55 0.99
C CYS A 218 -3.13 7.88 1.21
N SER A 219 -3.68 8.82 1.99
CA SER A 219 -3.03 10.12 2.21
C SER A 219 -2.21 10.21 3.48
N TRP A 220 -2.44 9.36 4.50
CA TRP A 220 -1.84 9.52 5.82
C TRP A 220 -1.05 8.33 6.32
N VAL A 221 -1.31 7.12 5.79
CA VAL A 221 -0.75 5.87 6.31
C VAL A 221 0.01 5.09 5.23
N CYS A 222 -0.55 5.01 4.02
CA CYS A 222 -0.01 4.18 2.95
C CYS A 222 1.29 4.76 2.38
N GLY A 223 2.33 3.93 2.33
CA GLY A 223 3.61 4.26 1.68
C GLY A 223 3.46 4.63 0.20
N CYS A 224 2.62 3.91 -0.55
CA CYS A 224 2.36 4.17 -1.98
C CYS A 224 1.85 5.59 -2.21
N GLY A 225 0.94 6.04 -1.33
CA GLY A 225 0.45 7.40 -1.35
C GLY A 225 1.51 8.42 -0.92
N GLY A 226 2.35 8.08 0.05
CA GLY A 226 3.52 8.88 0.44
C GLY A 226 4.47 9.16 -0.71
N LEU A 227 4.85 8.12 -1.46
CA LEU A 227 5.73 8.26 -2.62
C LEU A 227 5.07 9.06 -3.74
N ALA A 228 3.77 8.82 -4.01
CA ALA A 228 3.01 9.55 -5.02
C ALA A 228 2.85 11.05 -4.68
N GLU A 229 2.65 11.38 -3.40
CA GLU A 229 2.50 12.76 -2.95
C GLU A 229 3.83 13.50 -2.82
N THR A 230 4.94 12.79 -2.56
CA THR A 230 6.27 13.41 -2.37
C THR A 230 7.10 13.39 -3.65
N ALA A 231 7.65 12.23 -4.02
CA ALA A 231 8.45 12.06 -5.22
C ALA A 231 7.62 12.29 -6.47
N GLY A 232 6.36 11.85 -6.49
CA GLY A 232 5.43 11.96 -7.63
C GLY A 232 4.87 13.36 -7.91
N ASP A 233 5.03 14.33 -7.00
CA ASP A 233 4.44 15.67 -7.12
C ASP A 233 4.73 16.40 -8.46
N PRO A 234 5.95 16.33 -9.06
CA PRO A 234 6.23 16.99 -10.34
C PRO A 234 5.34 16.51 -11.50
N TRP A 235 4.90 15.25 -11.49
CA TRP A 235 4.11 14.65 -12.58
C TRP A 235 2.60 14.83 -12.42
N ARG A 236 2.13 15.47 -11.34
CA ARG A 236 0.71 15.60 -11.02
C ARG A 236 -0.11 16.34 -12.09
N HIS A 237 0.55 17.18 -12.89
CA HIS A 237 -0.07 17.88 -14.00
C HIS A 237 -0.41 16.97 -15.20
N LEU A 238 0.19 15.78 -15.29
CA LEU A 238 -0.06 14.80 -16.36
C LEU A 238 -1.31 13.95 -16.14
N SER A 239 -1.90 14.03 -14.95
CA SER A 239 -3.16 13.34 -14.62
C SER A 239 -4.30 13.96 -15.42
N ASP A 240 -5.03 13.12 -16.16
CA ASP A 240 -6.21 13.54 -16.90
C ASP A 240 -7.34 13.91 -15.92
N LYS A 241 -7.89 15.11 -16.09
CA LYS A 241 -9.00 15.65 -15.29
C LYS A 241 -10.28 15.78 -16.11
N SER A 242 -10.32 15.17 -17.29
CA SER A 242 -11.49 15.15 -18.15
C SER A 242 -12.69 14.51 -17.44
N ILE A 243 -13.89 14.95 -17.80
CA ILE A 243 -15.14 14.38 -17.27
C ILE A 243 -15.22 12.88 -17.61
N ASN A 244 -14.65 12.45 -18.73
CA ASN A 244 -14.61 11.05 -19.15
C ASN A 244 -13.74 10.21 -18.20
N ALA A 245 -12.52 10.66 -17.89
CA ALA A 245 -11.65 9.98 -16.94
C ALA A 245 -12.33 9.84 -15.57
N TRP A 246 -12.98 10.90 -15.09
CA TRP A 246 -13.71 10.88 -13.83
C TRP A 246 -14.93 9.93 -13.84
N LYS A 247 -15.68 9.87 -14.95
CA LYS A 247 -16.77 8.89 -15.11
C LYS A 247 -16.23 7.47 -15.02
N ILE A 248 -15.07 7.19 -15.64
CA ILE A 248 -14.41 5.88 -15.60
C ILE A 248 -13.99 5.52 -14.18
N GLU A 249 -13.27 6.42 -13.49
CA GLU A 249 -12.81 6.21 -12.11
C GLU A 249 -13.98 5.82 -11.19
N ARG A 250 -15.14 6.49 -11.33
CA ARG A 250 -16.31 6.26 -10.50
C ARG A 250 -16.84 4.83 -10.57
N TRP A 251 -17.01 4.24 -11.75
CA TRP A 251 -17.56 2.88 -11.86
C TRP A 251 -16.46 1.81 -11.71
N MET A 252 -15.24 2.10 -12.15
CA MET A 252 -14.12 1.15 -12.11
C MET A 252 -13.77 0.73 -10.68
N ILE A 253 -13.83 1.63 -9.70
CA ILE A 253 -13.60 1.29 -8.29
C ILE A 253 -14.56 0.18 -7.82
N HIS A 254 -15.83 0.22 -8.23
CA HIS A 254 -16.82 -0.78 -7.85
C HIS A 254 -16.58 -2.11 -8.57
N ALA A 255 -16.14 -2.07 -9.83
CA ALA A 255 -15.77 -3.28 -10.58
C ALA A 255 -14.56 -3.98 -9.96
N VAL A 256 -13.51 -3.22 -9.59
CA VAL A 256 -12.32 -3.75 -8.90
C VAL A 256 -12.70 -4.32 -7.53
N LEU A 257 -13.57 -3.64 -6.78
CA LEU A 257 -14.05 -4.14 -5.48
C LEU A 257 -14.81 -5.46 -5.64
N LEU A 258 -15.74 -5.54 -6.60
CA LEU A 258 -16.48 -6.76 -6.90
C LEU A 258 -15.54 -7.90 -7.28
N PHE A 259 -14.58 -7.63 -8.16
CA PHE A 259 -13.57 -8.59 -8.57
C PHE A 259 -12.76 -9.10 -7.37
N SER A 260 -12.33 -8.21 -6.47
CA SER A 260 -11.61 -8.60 -5.26
C SER A 260 -12.45 -9.51 -4.35
N PHE A 261 -13.73 -9.18 -4.10
CA PHE A 261 -14.63 -10.06 -3.35
C PHE A 261 -14.76 -11.45 -3.99
N VAL A 262 -14.95 -11.52 -5.31
CA VAL A 262 -15.06 -12.79 -6.04
C VAL A 262 -13.78 -13.60 -5.90
N MET A 263 -12.62 -12.99 -6.08
CA MET A 263 -11.33 -13.65 -5.92
C MET A 263 -11.14 -14.16 -4.49
N THR A 264 -11.49 -13.37 -3.48
CA THR A 264 -11.39 -13.80 -2.07
C THR A 264 -12.33 -14.96 -1.76
N ILE A 265 -13.57 -14.94 -2.25
CA ILE A 265 -14.50 -16.07 -2.12
C ILE A 265 -13.91 -17.33 -2.79
N ALA A 266 -13.35 -17.19 -3.99
CA ALA A 266 -12.76 -18.31 -4.71
C ALA A 266 -11.54 -18.91 -3.98
N VAL A 267 -10.64 -18.07 -3.48
CA VAL A 267 -9.46 -18.51 -2.72
C VAL A 267 -9.88 -19.18 -1.41
N VAL A 268 -10.78 -18.57 -0.63
CA VAL A 268 -11.28 -19.19 0.62
C VAL A 268 -12.01 -20.50 0.33
N TYR A 269 -12.83 -20.56 -0.73
CA TYR A 269 -13.49 -21.81 -1.13
C TYR A 269 -12.49 -22.92 -1.46
N SER A 270 -11.37 -22.58 -2.11
CA SER A 270 -10.30 -23.54 -2.44
C SER A 270 -9.56 -24.07 -1.20
N TYR A 271 -9.48 -23.26 -0.14
CA TYR A 271 -8.85 -23.63 1.13
C TYR A 271 -9.72 -24.59 1.95
N LEU A 272 -11.05 -24.42 1.92
CA LEU A 272 -11.95 -25.22 2.74
C LEU A 272 -12.03 -26.67 2.22
N GLY A 273 -11.95 -27.63 3.13
CA GLY A 273 -12.15 -29.05 2.81
C GLY A 273 -13.62 -29.46 2.73
N LYS A 274 -13.85 -30.64 2.14
CA LYS A 274 -15.18 -31.28 2.08
C LYS A 274 -15.52 -32.09 3.32
N ASP A 275 -14.52 -32.47 4.11
CA ASP A 275 -14.66 -33.39 5.23
C ASP A 275 -15.09 -32.65 6.53
N PRO A 276 -16.31 -32.88 7.05
CA PRO A 276 -16.81 -32.22 8.25
C PRO A 276 -16.06 -32.60 9.53
N SER A 277 -15.31 -33.71 9.51
CA SER A 277 -14.56 -34.19 10.69
C SER A 277 -13.24 -33.44 10.93
N LYS A 278 -12.72 -32.77 9.88
CA LYS A 278 -11.43 -32.07 9.90
C LYS A 278 -11.56 -30.55 9.86
N TYR A 279 -12.68 -30.03 9.39
CA TYR A 279 -12.89 -28.59 9.21
C TYR A 279 -14.18 -28.13 9.89
N SER A 280 -14.07 -27.13 10.77
CA SER A 280 -15.23 -26.50 11.42
C SER A 280 -16.15 -25.77 10.44
N LEU A 281 -15.63 -25.37 9.26
CA LEU A 281 -16.39 -24.80 8.15
C LEU A 281 -16.11 -25.62 6.89
N THR A 282 -17.12 -26.28 6.35
CA THR A 282 -17.00 -27.05 5.10
C THR A 282 -17.27 -26.16 3.88
N GLN A 283 -16.82 -26.60 2.70
CA GLN A 283 -17.15 -25.94 1.43
C GLN A 283 -18.65 -25.68 1.28
N THR A 284 -19.48 -26.68 1.57
CA THR A 284 -20.94 -26.56 1.51
C THR A 284 -21.49 -25.51 2.48
N GLY A 285 -21.00 -25.51 3.73
CA GLY A 285 -21.39 -24.52 4.73
C GLY A 285 -21.03 -23.08 4.30
N PHE A 286 -19.82 -22.89 3.78
CA PHE A 286 -19.37 -21.60 3.27
C PHE A 286 -20.20 -21.13 2.07
N THR A 287 -20.52 -22.01 1.11
CA THR A 287 -21.39 -21.65 -0.02
C THR A 287 -22.76 -21.17 0.45
N TRP A 288 -23.37 -21.82 1.45
CA TRP A 288 -24.65 -21.38 2.01
C TRP A 288 -24.55 -20.03 2.73
N ILE A 289 -23.45 -19.77 3.44
CA ILE A 289 -23.20 -18.45 4.05
C ILE A 289 -23.13 -17.37 2.97
N ILE A 290 -22.38 -17.61 1.90
CA ILE A 290 -22.25 -16.65 0.80
C ILE A 290 -23.60 -16.41 0.10
N ILE A 291 -24.36 -17.47 -0.19
CA ILE A 291 -25.71 -17.34 -0.76
C ILE A 291 -26.61 -16.54 0.16
N GLY A 292 -26.63 -16.85 1.47
CA GLY A 292 -27.41 -16.12 2.46
C GLY A 292 -27.04 -14.64 2.53
N LEU A 293 -25.74 -14.32 2.49
CA LEU A 293 -25.23 -12.95 2.51
C LEU A 293 -25.62 -12.18 1.24
N LEU A 294 -25.51 -12.80 0.07
CA LEU A 294 -25.95 -12.21 -1.20
C LEU A 294 -27.46 -11.96 -1.23
N LEU A 295 -28.26 -12.90 -0.74
CA LEU A 295 -29.72 -12.75 -0.62
C LEU A 295 -30.09 -11.63 0.35
N ALA A 296 -29.40 -11.54 1.50
CA ALA A 296 -29.60 -10.46 2.46
C ALA A 296 -29.25 -9.09 1.87
N LEU A 297 -28.14 -8.98 1.14
CA LEU A 297 -27.75 -7.76 0.43
C LEU A 297 -28.76 -7.39 -0.66
N ALA A 298 -29.24 -8.35 -1.44
CA ALA A 298 -30.26 -8.13 -2.45
C ALA A 298 -31.59 -7.66 -1.83
N ALA A 299 -32.01 -8.27 -0.72
CA ALA A 299 -33.19 -7.87 0.03
C ALA A 299 -33.05 -6.46 0.63
N ALA A 300 -31.89 -6.14 1.22
CA ALA A 300 -31.59 -4.81 1.74
C ALA A 300 -31.58 -3.76 0.63
N TYR A 301 -30.98 -4.08 -0.53
CA TYR A 301 -30.98 -3.20 -1.70
C TYR A 301 -32.40 -2.96 -2.22
N ALA A 302 -33.22 -4.01 -2.38
CA ALA A 302 -34.61 -3.90 -2.79
C ALA A 302 -35.44 -3.07 -1.79
N PHE A 303 -35.21 -3.25 -0.48
CA PHE A 303 -35.85 -2.46 0.57
C PHE A 303 -35.45 -0.98 0.50
N LEU A 304 -34.17 -0.68 0.31
CA LEU A 304 -33.68 0.70 0.16
C LEU A 304 -34.22 1.36 -1.11
N GLN A 305 -34.28 0.64 -2.22
CA GLN A 305 -34.87 1.14 -3.47
C GLN A 305 -36.36 1.43 -3.32
N LYS A 306 -37.11 0.52 -2.66
CA LYS A 306 -38.52 0.74 -2.35
C LYS A 306 -38.72 1.98 -1.47
N LYS A 307 -37.94 2.12 -0.39
CA LYS A 307 -37.98 3.29 0.50
C LYS A 307 -37.66 4.59 -0.25
N ASN A 308 -36.67 4.57 -1.14
CA ASN A 308 -36.33 5.74 -1.96
C ASN A 308 -37.45 6.08 -2.95
N ALA A 309 -38.06 5.08 -3.58
CA ALA A 309 -39.20 5.26 -4.49
C ALA A 309 -40.43 5.84 -3.77
N ASP A 310 -40.76 5.33 -2.59
CA ASP A 310 -41.88 5.82 -1.77
C ASP A 310 -41.61 7.22 -1.21
N GLY A 311 -40.38 7.51 -0.80
CA GLY A 311 -39.96 8.86 -0.40
C GLY A 311 -40.02 9.89 -1.54
N ASN A 312 -39.72 9.48 -2.78
CA ASN A 312 -39.82 10.35 -3.95
C ASN A 312 -41.29 10.62 -4.33
N LYS A 313 -42.15 9.59 -4.23
CA LYS A 313 -43.61 9.75 -4.41
C LYS A 313 -44.19 10.76 -3.41
N ASN A 314 -43.85 10.66 -2.12
CA ASN A 314 -44.34 11.59 -1.10
C ASN A 314 -43.89 13.04 -1.33
N LYS A 315 -42.69 13.27 -1.89
CA LYS A 315 -42.24 14.62 -2.27
C LYS A 315 -43.02 15.20 -3.45
N ILE A 316 -43.44 14.36 -4.40
CA ILE A 316 -44.26 14.79 -5.55
C ILE A 316 -45.66 15.18 -5.08
N TYR A 317 -46.28 14.41 -4.19
CA TYR A 317 -47.61 14.73 -3.63
C TYR A 317 -47.62 16.00 -2.78
N LEU A 318 -46.53 16.31 -2.06
CA LEU A 318 -46.39 17.56 -1.30
C LEU A 318 -46.15 18.78 -2.21
N ALA A 319 -45.53 18.59 -3.39
CA ALA A 319 -45.29 19.67 -4.36
C ALA A 319 -46.50 19.94 -5.28
N SER A 320 -47.42 18.98 -5.42
CA SER A 320 -48.66 19.15 -6.19
C SER A 320 -49.87 19.59 -5.35
N GLY A 321 -49.68 19.77 -4.04
CA GLY A 321 -50.72 20.09 -3.07
C GLY A 321 -50.66 21.51 -2.49
N SER A 322 -49.87 22.42 -3.09
CA SER A 322 -49.75 23.84 -2.71
C SER A 322 -50.22 24.77 -3.82
#